data_AF-K2SAG8-F1
#
_entry.id   AF-K2SAG8-F1
#
_cell.length_a   1.000
_cell.length_b   1.000
_cell.length_c   1.000
_cell.angle_alpha   90.00
_cell.angle_beta   90.00
_cell.angle_gamma   90.00
#
_symmetry.space_group_name_H-M   'P 1'
#
loop_
_entity.id
_entity.type
_entity.pdbx_description
1 polymer ?
#
loop_
_entity_poly.entity_id
_entity_poly.type
_entity_poly.pdbx_seq_one_letter_code
_entity_poly.pdbx_strand_id
1 'polypeptide(L)'
;MNLLRSMELTRDRQAPKVPNSELTKSGIRVRGKTTSAQDYEAQRAQRKKQLSYIRQQFFQEPVSKALVESCAIIDTEEDKLQKGPKPSRCLAALLRYDHPRRAIVQNFYQRKTKEPLPLSEVLGPLVNIAKPSAWFACYPRAGAEDDECPVCTTQFRPKQGRWDFNDHLIKCCKRSQEKKKMERLNAQPYLRPTEVSAKTFSRMQMEAKENKHQHGGAHLCQWQGCTESFIYKSMAVVASHISHHAHRSRSYRCLWSGCWASTASHFDLSVHLLRVHGMFSEYTLDSKAYYCYECAEWFESDFEWDTHCEKHVQDIKDMFCGAVKRHGVTTTAALCPFCLGTPGSPSHRYRQFPEAGMSLKDHINNHHLRYICEPFPCPHPLCQEEIKGVDGVFQHFTETHGILFGVQQEEDTQM
;
A
#
# COMPACT_ATOMS: atom_id res chain seq x y z
N MET A 1 -17.21 -33.65 -23.96
CA MET A 1 -18.10 -32.76 -24.74
C MET A 1 -17.81 -31.33 -24.31
N ASN A 2 -17.08 -30.58 -25.13
CA ASN A 2 -16.67 -29.19 -24.87
C ASN A 2 -17.53 -28.26 -25.70
N LEU A 3 -18.24 -27.32 -25.07
CA LEU A 3 -18.94 -26.22 -25.71
C LEU A 3 -18.47 -24.90 -25.10
N LEU A 4 -17.48 -24.28 -25.75
CA LEU A 4 -17.18 -22.86 -25.60
C LEU A 4 -17.39 -22.22 -26.98
N ARG A 5 -18.49 -21.47 -27.12
CA ARG A 5 -18.76 -20.61 -28.28
C ARG A 5 -18.08 -19.26 -28.05
N SER A 6 -17.11 -18.94 -28.89
CA SER A 6 -16.58 -17.59 -29.08
C SER A 6 -17.56 -16.78 -29.93
N MET A 7 -17.88 -15.55 -29.50
CA MET A 7 -18.59 -14.56 -30.31
C MET A 7 -17.57 -13.63 -30.96
N GLU A 8 -17.33 -13.81 -32.26
CA GLU A 8 -16.62 -12.84 -33.08
C GLU A 8 -17.62 -11.84 -33.66
N LEU A 9 -17.53 -10.57 -33.24
CA LEU A 9 -18.25 -9.46 -33.85
C LEU A 9 -17.46 -8.96 -35.06
N THR A 10 -17.77 -9.48 -36.24
CA THR A 10 -17.29 -8.90 -37.50
C THR A 10 -18.15 -7.68 -37.86
N ARG A 11 -17.48 -6.55 -38.09
CA ARG A 11 -18.09 -5.27 -38.43
C ARG A 11 -18.54 -5.33 -39.90
N ASP A 12 -19.84 -5.40 -40.12
CA ASP A 12 -20.42 -5.49 -41.47
C ASP A 12 -20.09 -4.22 -42.28
N ARG A 13 -19.29 -4.39 -43.33
CA ARG A 13 -18.84 -3.30 -44.21
C ARG A 13 -19.85 -2.96 -45.30
N GLN A 14 -21.00 -3.64 -45.34
CA GLN A 14 -22.02 -3.46 -46.37
C GLN A 14 -23.26 -2.68 -45.87
N ALA A 15 -23.18 -1.99 -44.74
CA ALA A 15 -24.29 -1.14 -44.29
C ALA A 15 -24.57 0.00 -45.30
N PRO A 16 -25.81 0.15 -45.79
CA PRO A 16 -26.16 1.20 -46.75
C PRO A 16 -26.02 2.59 -46.13
N LYS A 17 -25.39 3.52 -46.86
CA LYS A 17 -25.24 4.91 -46.45
C LYS A 17 -26.58 5.63 -46.51
N VAL A 18 -26.82 6.49 -45.52
CA VAL A 18 -28.02 7.33 -45.43
C VAL A 18 -28.06 8.33 -46.60
N PRO A 19 -29.15 8.43 -47.36
CA PRO A 19 -29.28 9.44 -48.42
C PRO A 19 -29.31 10.84 -47.79
N ASN A 20 -28.60 11.80 -48.39
CA ASN A 20 -28.51 13.24 -48.02
C ASN A 20 -27.48 13.69 -46.97
N SER A 21 -26.39 12.94 -46.72
CA SER A 21 -25.25 13.52 -45.99
C SER A 21 -24.34 14.35 -46.91
N GLU A 22 -24.73 15.58 -47.23
CA GLU A 22 -23.85 16.55 -47.88
C GLU A 22 -22.79 17.03 -46.88
N LEU A 23 -21.62 16.40 -46.91
CA LEU A 23 -20.43 16.86 -46.22
C LEU A 23 -19.89 18.10 -46.94
N THR A 24 -20.14 19.26 -46.33
CA THR A 24 -19.55 20.54 -46.68
C THR A 24 -18.02 20.47 -46.63
N LYS A 25 -17.39 20.58 -47.80
CA LYS A 25 -15.95 20.84 -47.93
C LYS A 25 -15.68 22.28 -47.51
N SER A 26 -15.12 22.46 -46.31
CA SER A 26 -14.42 23.70 -45.97
C SER A 26 -13.04 23.35 -45.41
N GLY A 27 -12.02 23.75 -46.18
CA GLY A 27 -10.62 23.59 -45.82
C GLY A 27 -10.27 24.54 -44.69
N ILE A 28 -10.31 24.04 -43.46
CA ILE A 28 -9.60 24.62 -42.33
C ILE A 28 -8.29 23.84 -42.22
N ARG A 29 -7.16 24.49 -42.52
CA ARG A 29 -5.83 24.00 -42.11
C ARG A 29 -5.80 24.01 -40.59
N VAL A 30 -6.23 22.92 -39.97
CA VAL A 30 -5.98 22.66 -38.55
C VAL A 30 -4.47 22.50 -38.42
N ARG A 31 -3.82 23.49 -37.81
CA ARG A 31 -2.45 23.36 -37.28
C ARG A 31 -2.45 22.08 -36.45
N GLY A 32 -1.66 21.08 -36.87
CA GLY A 32 -1.64 19.77 -36.22
C GLY A 32 -1.45 19.96 -34.73
N LYS A 33 -2.47 19.60 -33.94
CA LYS A 33 -2.32 19.48 -32.50
C LYS A 33 -1.27 18.40 -32.31
N THR A 34 -0.07 18.79 -31.87
CA THR A 34 0.88 17.84 -31.31
C THR A 34 0.12 17.05 -30.26
N THR A 35 0.18 15.73 -30.35
CA THR A 35 -0.47 14.90 -29.35
C THR A 35 0.22 15.20 -28.02
N SER A 36 -0.51 15.21 -26.91
CA SER A 36 0.06 15.48 -25.58
C SER A 36 1.28 14.60 -25.25
N ALA A 37 1.40 13.45 -25.90
CA ALA A 37 2.57 12.58 -25.86
C ALA A 37 3.85 13.23 -26.44
N GLN A 38 3.76 13.93 -27.59
CA GLN A 38 4.90 14.59 -28.23
C GLN A 38 5.41 15.77 -27.39
N ASP A 39 4.51 16.54 -26.79
CA ASP A 39 4.89 17.65 -25.91
C ASP A 39 5.56 17.14 -24.63
N TYR A 40 5.07 16.01 -24.09
CA TYR A 40 5.69 15.34 -22.95
C TYR A 40 7.08 14.80 -23.27
N GLU A 41 7.26 14.15 -24.43
CA GLU A 41 8.56 13.66 -24.89
C GLU A 41 9.57 14.81 -25.10
N ALA A 42 9.11 15.93 -25.67
CA ALA A 42 9.94 17.12 -25.84
C ALA A 42 10.40 17.71 -24.49
N GLN A 43 9.50 17.84 -23.52
CA GLN A 43 9.84 18.28 -22.16
C GLN A 43 10.80 17.31 -21.45
N ARG A 44 10.62 16.00 -21.65
CA ARG A 44 11.54 14.98 -21.10
C ARG A 44 12.94 15.11 -21.71
N ALA A 45 13.04 15.28 -23.03
CA ALA A 45 14.30 15.47 -23.72
C ALA A 45 15.02 16.75 -23.29
N GLN A 46 14.27 17.84 -23.06
CA GLN A 46 14.83 19.11 -22.58
C GLN A 46 15.39 18.98 -21.15
N ARG A 47 14.66 18.34 -20.23
CA ARG A 47 15.15 18.08 -18.87
C ARG A 47 16.41 17.21 -18.85
N LYS A 48 16.47 16.19 -19.72
CA LYS A 48 17.67 15.34 -19.87
C LYS A 48 18.89 16.15 -20.35
N LYS A 49 18.71 17.07 -21.32
CA LYS A 49 19.77 17.97 -21.78
C LYS A 49 20.23 18.92 -20.68
N GLN A 50 19.32 19.53 -19.93
CA GLN A 50 19.66 20.42 -18.82
C GLN A 50 20.45 19.70 -17.72
N LEU A 51 20.02 18.51 -17.31
CA LEU A 51 20.75 17.71 -16.32
C LEU A 51 22.14 17.30 -16.81
N SER A 52 22.27 16.90 -18.08
CA SER A 52 23.57 16.61 -18.69
C SER A 52 24.50 17.82 -18.68
N TYR A 53 23.97 19.01 -18.99
CA TYR A 53 24.72 20.26 -18.97
C TYR A 53 25.19 20.63 -17.56
N ILE A 54 24.29 20.61 -16.57
CA ILE A 54 24.63 20.89 -15.16
C ILE A 54 25.70 19.92 -14.67
N ARG A 55 25.55 18.62 -14.99
CA ARG A 55 26.53 17.59 -14.62
C ARG A 55 27.88 17.84 -15.29
N GLN A 56 27.88 18.20 -16.57
CA GLN A 56 29.11 18.51 -17.30
C GLN A 56 29.81 19.74 -16.73
N GLN A 57 29.07 20.81 -16.39
CA GLN A 57 29.64 21.99 -15.72
C GLN A 57 30.25 21.63 -14.37
N PHE A 58 29.54 20.83 -13.56
CA PHE A 58 30.04 20.39 -12.26
C PHE A 58 31.39 19.65 -12.33
N PHE A 59 31.63 18.88 -13.41
CA PHE A 59 32.88 18.13 -13.59
C PHE A 59 33.95 18.88 -14.41
N GLN A 60 33.56 19.87 -15.22
CA GLN A 60 34.48 20.69 -16.01
C GLN A 60 35.02 21.89 -15.23
N GLU A 61 34.27 22.38 -14.25
CA GLU A 61 34.83 23.33 -13.30
C GLU A 61 35.95 22.62 -12.51
N PRO A 62 37.20 23.09 -12.61
CA PRO A 62 38.29 22.48 -11.88
C PRO A 62 37.97 22.59 -10.39
N VAL A 63 37.79 21.43 -9.74
CA VAL A 63 37.56 21.26 -8.30
C VAL A 63 38.65 21.95 -7.44
N SER A 64 39.72 22.45 -8.07
CA SER A 64 40.98 22.82 -7.45
C SER A 64 41.11 24.25 -6.91
N LYS A 65 40.08 25.10 -6.89
CA LYS A 65 40.16 26.37 -6.12
C LYS A 65 38.95 26.70 -5.26
N ALA A 66 37.73 26.62 -5.79
CA ALA A 66 36.54 27.03 -5.02
C ALA A 66 36.21 26.09 -3.83
N LEU A 67 36.55 24.80 -3.90
CA LEU A 67 36.32 23.82 -2.82
C LEU A 67 37.45 23.75 -1.79
N VAL A 68 38.66 24.14 -2.17
CA VAL A 68 39.79 24.22 -1.22
C VAL A 68 39.71 25.51 -0.40
N GLU A 69 39.27 26.63 -0.99
CA GLU A 69 39.05 27.89 -0.26
C GLU A 69 37.74 27.90 0.55
N SER A 70 36.70 27.15 0.16
CA SER A 70 35.47 27.01 0.98
C SER A 70 35.55 25.98 2.10
N CYS A 71 36.61 25.15 2.12
CA CYS A 71 36.95 24.30 3.27
C CYS A 71 37.89 24.98 4.25
N ALA A 72 38.47 26.14 3.90
CA ALA A 72 39.14 27.03 4.85
C ALA A 72 38.09 27.90 5.56
N ILE A 73 37.20 27.25 6.31
CA ILE A 73 36.32 27.94 7.25
C ILE A 73 37.22 28.45 8.37
N ILE A 74 37.44 29.76 8.38
CA ILE A 74 37.94 30.48 9.54
C ILE A 74 36.91 30.25 10.66
N ASP A 75 37.33 29.50 11.68
CA ASP A 75 36.61 29.23 12.93
C ASP A 75 36.28 30.53 13.66
N THR A 76 35.26 31.24 13.20
CA THR A 76 34.64 32.34 13.94
C THR A 76 33.13 32.19 13.86
N GLU A 77 32.53 32.03 15.04
CA GLU A 77 31.11 31.88 15.38
C GLU A 77 30.52 30.46 15.34
N GLU A 78 30.62 29.83 16.52
CA GLU A 78 30.07 28.54 16.94
C GLU A 78 28.53 28.42 16.88
N ASP A 79 27.80 29.46 16.47
CA ASP A 79 26.32 29.50 16.55
C ASP A 79 25.58 29.33 15.20
N LYS A 80 26.30 29.19 14.08
CA LYS A 80 25.71 28.85 12.76
C LYS A 80 25.91 27.39 12.34
N LEU A 81 26.65 26.60 13.12
CA LEU A 81 26.62 25.15 13.04
C LEU A 81 25.22 24.70 13.49
N GLN A 82 24.35 24.23 12.58
CA GLN A 82 23.42 23.09 12.84
C GLN A 82 22.21 22.96 11.92
N LYS A 83 22.12 23.65 10.77
CA LYS A 83 21.11 23.27 9.77
C LYS A 83 21.77 23.06 8.42
N GLY A 84 22.56 21.98 8.33
CA GLY A 84 22.91 21.40 7.04
C GLY A 84 21.64 21.18 6.19
N PRO A 85 21.77 21.18 4.85
CA PRO A 85 20.64 21.03 3.96
C PRO A 85 19.84 19.78 4.36
N LYS A 86 18.55 19.97 4.65
CA LYS A 86 17.66 18.85 4.97
C LYS A 86 17.59 17.93 3.74
N PRO A 87 17.67 16.60 3.93
CA PRO A 87 17.47 15.68 2.81
C PRO A 87 16.11 15.95 2.16
N SER A 88 16.01 15.73 0.85
CA SER A 88 14.71 15.79 0.18
C SER A 88 13.74 14.79 0.82
N ARG A 89 12.43 15.04 0.75
CA ARG A 89 11.42 14.14 1.35
C ARG A 89 11.51 12.71 0.79
N CYS A 90 11.75 12.60 -0.51
CA CYS A 90 12.00 11.32 -1.17
C CYS A 90 13.25 10.62 -0.60
N LEU A 91 14.35 11.35 -0.41
CA LEU A 91 15.54 10.78 0.22
C LEU A 91 15.27 10.39 1.67
N ALA A 92 14.58 11.21 2.46
CA ALA A 92 14.22 10.88 3.84
C ALA A 92 13.38 9.59 3.92
N ALA A 93 12.40 9.43 3.02
CA ALA A 93 11.61 8.21 2.90
C ALA A 93 12.45 7.02 2.45
N LEU A 94 13.32 7.20 1.45
CA LEU A 94 14.26 6.14 1.02
C LEU A 94 15.14 5.68 2.17
N LEU A 95 15.75 6.61 2.91
CA LEU A 95 16.57 6.30 4.08
C LEU A 95 15.72 5.67 5.19
N ARG A 96 14.41 5.95 5.26
CA ARG A 96 13.48 5.32 6.23
C ARG A 96 13.40 3.80 6.03
N TYR A 97 13.56 3.31 4.81
CA TYR A 97 13.38 1.89 4.47
C TYR A 97 14.67 1.21 3.95
N ASP A 98 15.68 1.97 3.56
CA ASP A 98 16.99 1.48 3.10
C ASP A 98 18.05 1.66 4.21
N HIS A 99 18.07 0.73 5.17
CA HIS A 99 18.99 0.77 6.31
C HIS A 99 20.47 0.88 5.90
N PRO A 100 20.99 0.13 4.90
CA PRO A 100 22.34 0.33 4.39
C PRO A 100 22.59 1.77 3.93
N ARG A 101 21.70 2.35 3.11
CA ARG A 101 21.87 3.72 2.63
C ARG A 101 21.75 4.75 3.76
N ARG A 102 20.87 4.52 4.74
CA ARG A 102 20.81 5.33 5.96
C ARG A 102 22.14 5.31 6.71
N ALA A 103 22.72 4.13 6.91
CA ALA A 103 24.00 3.99 7.59
C ALA A 103 25.10 4.77 6.85
N ILE A 104 25.14 4.73 5.52
CA ILE A 104 26.08 5.55 4.73
C ILE A 104 25.83 7.04 4.98
N VAL A 105 24.59 7.50 4.87
CA VAL A 105 24.28 8.92 5.08
C VAL A 105 24.66 9.37 6.50
N GLN A 106 24.40 8.53 7.50
CA GLN A 106 24.77 8.80 8.88
C GLN A 106 26.28 8.85 9.08
N ASN A 107 26.99 7.85 8.55
CA ASN A 107 28.44 7.69 8.71
C ASN A 107 29.24 8.78 8.00
N PHE A 108 28.81 9.20 6.81
CA PHE A 108 29.55 10.18 5.99
C PHE A 108 29.11 11.62 6.19
N TYR A 109 27.83 11.88 6.51
CA TYR A 109 27.27 13.24 6.42
C TYR A 109 26.65 13.76 7.72
N GLN A 110 26.27 12.89 8.67
CA GLN A 110 25.56 13.32 9.89
C GLN A 110 26.36 13.08 11.17
N ARG A 111 27.64 12.72 11.06
CA ARG A 111 28.49 12.52 12.23
C ARG A 111 28.82 13.83 12.91
N LYS A 112 28.54 13.87 14.21
CA LYS A 112 28.97 14.95 15.11
C LYS A 112 30.37 14.72 15.66
N THR A 113 30.82 13.45 15.75
CA THR A 113 32.11 13.10 16.34
C THR A 113 33.21 13.11 15.28
N LYS A 114 34.37 13.67 15.63
CA LYS A 114 35.58 13.69 14.78
C LYS A 114 36.38 12.38 14.84
N GLU A 115 35.98 11.42 15.66
CA GLU A 115 36.71 10.15 15.82
C GLU A 115 36.78 9.39 14.48
N PRO A 116 37.80 8.59 14.19
CA PRO A 116 37.79 7.74 13.01
C PRO A 116 36.74 6.64 13.15
N LEU A 117 35.91 6.43 12.13
CA LEU A 117 35.03 5.25 12.07
C LEU A 117 35.87 4.01 11.74
N PRO A 118 35.60 2.85 12.36
CA PRO A 118 36.14 1.59 11.90
C PRO A 118 35.79 1.36 10.43
N LEU A 119 36.75 0.87 9.65
CA LEU A 119 36.55 0.60 8.22
C LEU A 119 35.38 -0.36 7.97
N SER A 120 35.11 -1.29 8.90
CA SER A 120 33.98 -2.21 8.84
C SER A 120 32.62 -1.51 8.86
N GLU A 121 32.45 -0.46 9.66
CA GLU A 121 31.19 0.30 9.76
C GLU A 121 30.95 1.14 8.50
N VAL A 122 32.01 1.55 7.82
CA VAL A 122 31.96 2.28 6.55
C VAL A 122 31.69 1.34 5.38
N LEU A 123 32.46 0.25 5.29
CA LEU A 123 32.40 -0.68 4.17
C LEU A 123 31.18 -1.61 4.22
N GLY A 124 30.72 -2.03 5.41
CA GLY A 124 29.59 -2.95 5.54
C GLY A 124 28.34 -2.49 4.77
N PRO A 125 27.84 -1.27 5.01
CA PRO A 125 26.72 -0.72 4.26
C PRO A 125 26.97 -0.58 2.76
N LEU A 126 28.17 -0.18 2.34
CA LEU A 126 28.55 -0.07 0.92
C LEU A 126 28.55 -1.43 0.23
N VAL A 127 29.13 -2.44 0.88
CA VAL A 127 29.11 -3.83 0.42
C VAL A 127 27.69 -4.34 0.33
N ASN A 128 26.82 -4.06 1.31
CA ASN A 128 25.41 -4.47 1.28
C ASN A 128 24.60 -3.79 0.14
N ILE A 129 25.02 -2.61 -0.32
CA ILE A 129 24.42 -1.96 -1.50
C ILE A 129 25.00 -2.53 -2.80
N ALA A 130 26.32 -2.70 -2.89
CA ALA A 130 27.02 -3.14 -4.09
C ALA A 130 26.82 -4.64 -4.38
N LYS A 131 26.76 -5.43 -3.32
CA LYS A 131 26.37 -6.82 -3.29
C LYS A 131 25.23 -6.87 -2.29
N PRO A 132 23.99 -6.57 -2.72
CA PRO A 132 22.84 -7.02 -1.95
C PRO A 132 23.05 -8.54 -1.90
N SER A 133 23.53 -9.04 -0.76
CA SER A 133 23.60 -10.47 -0.53
C SER A 133 22.19 -11.02 -0.77
N ALA A 134 22.04 -12.34 -0.89
CA ALA A 134 20.77 -13.04 -1.04
C ALA A 134 19.70 -12.74 0.04
N TRP A 135 19.82 -11.65 0.80
CA TRP A 135 18.69 -10.85 1.27
C TRP A 135 17.91 -10.30 0.06
N PHE A 136 17.29 -11.24 -0.66
CA PHE A 136 16.26 -10.94 -1.63
C PHE A 136 15.31 -9.96 -0.95
N ALA A 137 15.01 -8.86 -1.64
CA ALA A 137 13.83 -8.08 -1.31
C ALA A 137 12.55 -8.90 -1.64
N CYS A 138 12.53 -10.19 -1.33
CA CYS A 138 11.28 -10.90 -1.25
C CYS A 138 10.56 -10.40 -0.01
N TYR A 139 9.26 -10.22 -0.12
CA TYR A 139 8.42 -10.04 1.06
C TYR A 139 8.68 -11.21 2.03
N PRO A 140 8.68 -10.98 3.36
CA PRO A 140 8.93 -12.04 4.32
C PRO A 140 8.07 -13.27 4.00
N ARG A 141 8.71 -14.46 3.92
CA ARG A 141 8.11 -15.75 3.52
C ARG A 141 7.79 -15.93 2.03
N ALA A 142 8.26 -15.04 1.16
CA ALA A 142 8.08 -15.12 -0.29
C ALA A 142 9.41 -15.30 -1.05
N GLY A 143 10.49 -15.71 -0.39
CA GLY A 143 11.80 -15.91 -1.03
C GLY A 143 11.73 -16.88 -2.19
N ALA A 144 12.28 -16.49 -3.34
CA ALA A 144 12.53 -17.43 -4.42
C ALA A 144 13.61 -18.41 -3.95
N GLU A 145 13.33 -19.69 -4.04
CA GLU A 145 14.40 -20.69 -4.16
C GLU A 145 14.48 -20.97 -5.67
N ASP A 146 15.67 -20.77 -6.26
CA ASP A 146 16.00 -21.15 -7.64
C ASP A 146 15.08 -20.58 -8.77
N ASP A 147 14.74 -19.28 -8.72
CA ASP A 147 13.85 -18.62 -9.69
C ASP A 147 12.43 -19.23 -9.76
N GLU A 148 12.01 -19.94 -8.71
CA GLU A 148 10.67 -20.48 -8.56
C GLU A 148 9.89 -19.79 -7.44
N CYS A 149 8.57 -19.68 -7.63
CA CYS A 149 7.70 -19.26 -6.54
C CYS A 149 7.60 -20.38 -5.48
N PRO A 150 7.94 -20.12 -4.20
CA PRO A 150 7.95 -21.15 -3.14
C PRO A 150 6.54 -21.67 -2.79
N VAL A 151 5.49 -21.00 -3.28
CA VAL A 151 4.10 -21.28 -2.95
C VAL A 151 3.43 -22.16 -4.00
N CYS A 152 3.70 -21.91 -5.29
CA CYS A 152 3.02 -22.59 -6.40
C CYS A 152 3.98 -23.17 -7.44
N THR A 153 5.29 -23.20 -7.14
CA THR A 153 6.35 -23.76 -7.97
C THR A 153 6.36 -23.24 -9.41
N THR A 154 5.82 -22.03 -9.63
CA THR A 154 5.86 -21.39 -10.95
C THR A 154 7.29 -20.94 -11.21
N GLN A 155 7.89 -21.47 -12.27
CA GLN A 155 9.20 -21.07 -12.75
C GLN A 155 9.10 -19.75 -13.49
N PHE A 156 10.02 -18.83 -13.19
CA PHE A 156 10.12 -17.57 -13.89
C PHE A 156 11.20 -17.66 -14.94
N ARG A 157 10.87 -17.24 -16.16
CA ARG A 157 11.90 -17.18 -17.20
C ARG A 157 12.88 -16.07 -16.84
N PRO A 158 14.19 -16.24 -17.07
CA PRO A 158 15.18 -15.18 -16.85
C PRO A 158 14.89 -13.86 -17.58
N LYS A 159 14.02 -13.91 -18.61
CA LYS A 159 13.59 -12.75 -19.40
C LYS A 159 12.34 -12.04 -18.85
N GLN A 160 11.60 -12.65 -17.93
CA GLN A 160 10.51 -11.94 -17.23
C GLN A 160 11.14 -10.96 -16.25
N GLY A 161 10.70 -9.70 -16.29
CA GLY A 161 11.25 -8.68 -15.42
C GLY A 161 11.06 -9.07 -13.96
N ARG A 162 12.01 -8.71 -13.08
CA ARG A 162 11.89 -8.97 -11.62
C ARG A 162 10.61 -8.41 -11.01
N TRP A 163 9.99 -7.42 -11.65
CA TRP A 163 8.70 -6.89 -11.26
C TRP A 163 7.56 -7.91 -11.35
N ASP A 164 7.44 -8.65 -12.47
CA ASP A 164 6.42 -9.68 -12.66
C ASP A 164 6.55 -10.79 -11.61
N PHE A 165 7.80 -11.09 -11.25
CA PHE A 165 8.12 -12.06 -10.20
C PHE A 165 7.61 -11.62 -8.83
N ASN A 166 7.96 -10.41 -8.39
CA ASN A 166 7.58 -9.92 -7.06
C ASN A 166 6.07 -9.68 -6.91
N ASP A 167 5.42 -9.19 -7.98
CA ASP A 167 3.98 -9.06 -8.03
C ASP A 167 3.30 -10.44 -7.93
N HIS A 168 3.82 -11.44 -8.65
CA HIS A 168 3.36 -12.81 -8.51
C HIS A 168 3.54 -13.32 -7.08
N LEU A 169 4.71 -13.12 -6.45
CA LEU A 169 4.98 -13.60 -5.10
C LEU A 169 3.96 -13.10 -4.09
N ILE A 170 3.63 -11.80 -4.09
CA ILE A 170 2.59 -11.23 -3.22
C ILE A 170 1.23 -11.85 -3.54
N LYS A 171 0.83 -11.85 -4.81
CA LYS A 171 -0.48 -12.37 -5.22
C LYS A 171 -0.61 -13.86 -4.92
N CYS A 172 0.45 -14.63 -5.10
CA CYS A 172 0.49 -16.06 -4.83
C CYS A 172 0.47 -16.35 -3.33
N CYS A 173 1.29 -15.64 -2.53
CA CYS A 173 1.26 -15.74 -1.07
C CYS A 173 -0.13 -15.40 -0.54
N LYS A 174 -0.74 -14.31 -1.02
CA LYS A 174 -2.12 -13.92 -0.68
C LYS A 174 -3.12 -15.04 -0.99
N ARG A 175 -3.13 -15.55 -2.23
CA ARG A 175 -4.03 -16.64 -2.64
C ARG A 175 -3.82 -17.91 -1.83
N SER A 176 -2.57 -18.25 -1.50
CA SER A 176 -2.25 -19.43 -0.68
C SER A 176 -2.69 -19.26 0.77
N GLN A 177 -2.51 -18.08 1.36
CA GLN A 177 -3.05 -17.75 2.68
C GLN A 177 -4.57 -17.86 2.69
N GLU A 178 -5.25 -17.27 1.70
CA GLU A 178 -6.71 -17.35 1.53
C GLU A 178 -7.17 -18.80 1.32
N LYS A 179 -6.45 -19.60 0.53
CA LYS A 179 -6.78 -21.02 0.29
C LYS A 179 -6.62 -21.87 1.55
N LYS A 180 -5.44 -21.83 2.20
CA LYS A 180 -5.18 -22.55 3.47
C LYS A 180 -6.19 -22.16 4.54
N LYS A 181 -6.64 -20.91 4.52
CA LYS A 181 -7.68 -20.39 5.41
C LYS A 181 -9.06 -20.93 5.06
N MET A 182 -9.49 -20.90 3.80
CA MET A 182 -10.75 -21.51 3.39
C MET A 182 -10.78 -23.01 3.69
N GLU A 183 -9.65 -23.69 3.53
CA GLU A 183 -9.48 -25.08 3.95
C GLU A 183 -9.65 -25.22 5.48
N ARG A 184 -9.05 -24.36 6.30
CA ARG A 184 -9.28 -24.33 7.77
C ARG A 184 -10.75 -24.08 8.13
N LEU A 185 -11.39 -23.09 7.50
CA LEU A 185 -12.80 -22.72 7.73
C LEU A 185 -13.79 -23.81 7.31
N ASN A 186 -13.44 -24.61 6.30
CA ASN A 186 -14.26 -25.73 5.81
C ASN A 186 -13.97 -27.03 6.55
N ALA A 187 -12.72 -27.27 6.95
CA ALA A 187 -12.29 -28.49 7.64
C ALA A 187 -12.68 -28.51 9.12
N GLN A 188 -12.94 -27.35 9.73
CA GLN A 188 -13.56 -27.27 11.06
C GLN A 188 -15.08 -27.17 10.92
N PRO A 189 -15.85 -28.28 11.04
CA PRO A 189 -17.22 -28.14 11.49
C PRO A 189 -17.20 -27.34 12.79
N TYR A 190 -18.16 -26.44 12.98
CA TYR A 190 -18.28 -25.62 14.19
C TYR A 190 -18.37 -26.54 15.42
N LEU A 191 -17.20 -26.86 15.98
CA LEU A 191 -16.98 -27.66 17.18
C LEU A 191 -16.46 -26.71 18.25
N ARG A 192 -16.82 -27.00 19.50
CA ARG A 192 -16.72 -26.10 20.65
C ARG A 192 -15.41 -25.28 20.69
N PRO A 193 -15.45 -24.01 21.15
CA PRO A 193 -14.27 -23.21 21.48
C PRO A 193 -13.33 -23.77 22.55
N THR A 194 -13.54 -25.00 23.06
CA THR A 194 -12.67 -25.58 24.10
C THR A 194 -11.37 -26.18 23.57
N GLU A 195 -11.20 -26.31 22.24
CA GLU A 195 -10.04 -27.00 21.65
C GLU A 195 -9.29 -26.20 20.57
N VAL A 196 -9.57 -24.90 20.43
CA VAL A 196 -8.82 -24.04 19.50
C VAL A 196 -7.56 -23.50 20.20
N SER A 197 -6.40 -24.02 19.81
CA SER A 197 -5.03 -23.53 20.04
C SER A 197 -4.84 -22.51 21.17
N ALA A 198 -4.32 -22.99 22.29
CA ALA A 198 -4.02 -22.25 23.53
C ALA A 198 -3.14 -20.99 23.39
N LYS A 199 -2.56 -20.69 22.23
CA LYS A 199 -1.61 -19.56 22.09
C LYS A 199 -2.26 -18.18 21.93
N THR A 200 -3.44 -18.10 21.31
CA THR A 200 -4.12 -16.79 21.12
C THR A 200 -5.19 -16.55 22.18
N PHE A 201 -5.69 -17.61 22.83
CA PHE A 201 -6.83 -17.56 23.75
C PHE A 201 -6.42 -17.42 25.23
N SER A 202 -5.21 -17.84 25.62
CA SER A 202 -4.78 -17.88 27.04
C SER A 202 -4.64 -16.51 27.71
N ARG A 203 -4.53 -15.41 26.95
CA ARG A 203 -4.41 -14.06 27.53
C ARG A 203 -5.76 -13.41 27.86
N MET A 204 -6.87 -13.88 27.28
CA MET A 204 -8.21 -13.31 27.50
C MET A 204 -9.10 -14.21 28.38
N GLN A 205 -8.74 -15.48 28.59
CA GLN A 205 -9.58 -16.45 29.31
C GLN A 205 -9.43 -16.48 30.84
N MET A 206 -8.51 -15.71 31.42
CA MET A 206 -8.31 -15.70 32.88
C MET A 206 -9.39 -14.89 33.63
N GLU A 207 -10.16 -14.04 32.95
CA GLU A 207 -11.21 -13.21 33.59
C GLU A 207 -12.66 -13.68 33.29
N ALA A 208 -12.86 -14.62 32.36
CA ALA A 208 -14.20 -15.05 31.93
C ALA A 208 -14.71 -16.35 32.59
N LYS A 209 -14.04 -16.86 33.64
CA LYS A 209 -14.27 -18.21 34.16
C LYS A 209 -15.44 -18.42 35.14
N GLU A 210 -16.27 -17.42 35.40
CA GLU A 210 -17.37 -17.57 36.39
C GLU A 210 -18.79 -17.77 35.86
N ASN A 211 -19.04 -17.79 34.55
CA ASN A 211 -20.40 -18.00 34.03
C ASN A 211 -20.58 -19.37 33.36
N LYS A 212 -20.70 -20.42 34.18
CA LYS A 212 -21.16 -21.75 33.75
C LYS A 212 -22.69 -21.82 33.78
N HIS A 213 -23.34 -21.38 32.71
CA HIS A 213 -24.71 -21.81 32.42
C HIS A 213 -24.72 -22.99 31.44
N GLN A 214 -25.57 -23.97 31.73
CA GLN A 214 -25.74 -25.24 31.03
C GLN A 214 -26.14 -25.02 29.56
N HIS A 215 -25.24 -25.29 28.62
CA HIS A 215 -25.51 -25.19 27.18
C HIS A 215 -25.83 -26.55 26.56
N GLY A 216 -27.13 -26.89 26.52
CA GLY A 216 -27.70 -28.02 25.79
C GLY A 216 -28.10 -27.72 24.34
N GLY A 217 -27.59 -26.65 23.73
CA GLY A 217 -27.99 -26.22 22.37
C GLY A 217 -26.82 -25.65 21.58
N ALA A 218 -25.72 -26.40 21.47
CA ALA A 218 -24.43 -25.94 20.92
C ALA A 218 -24.45 -25.53 19.43
N HIS A 219 -25.61 -25.62 18.77
CA HIS A 219 -25.75 -25.30 17.36
C HIS A 219 -26.82 -24.25 17.06
N LEU A 220 -27.48 -23.65 18.06
CA LEU A 220 -28.46 -22.60 17.80
C LEU A 220 -27.82 -21.21 17.94
N CYS A 221 -28.24 -20.28 17.10
CA CYS A 221 -27.95 -18.88 17.29
C CYS A 221 -28.54 -18.42 18.62
N GLN A 222 -27.71 -17.88 19.51
CA GLN A 222 -28.16 -17.42 20.82
C GLN A 222 -28.59 -15.94 20.81
N TRP A 223 -28.71 -15.34 19.63
CA TRP A 223 -29.26 -14.00 19.50
C TRP A 223 -30.75 -14.03 19.87
N GLN A 224 -31.19 -13.13 20.73
CA GLN A 224 -32.58 -13.11 21.19
C GLN A 224 -33.58 -13.05 20.04
N GLY A 225 -34.51 -14.01 20.02
CA GLY A 225 -35.54 -14.14 18.99
C GLY A 225 -35.06 -14.78 17.68
N CYS A 226 -33.80 -15.21 17.60
CA CYS A 226 -33.29 -15.97 16.47
C CYS A 226 -33.50 -17.47 16.70
N THR A 227 -34.00 -18.17 15.68
CA THR A 227 -34.21 -19.63 15.71
C THR A 227 -33.26 -20.36 14.77
N GLU A 228 -32.27 -19.66 14.20
CA GLU A 228 -31.34 -20.23 13.23
C GLU A 228 -30.43 -21.27 13.87
N SER A 229 -30.10 -22.29 13.09
CA SER A 229 -29.27 -23.41 13.50
C SER A 229 -28.04 -23.53 12.60
N PHE A 230 -26.88 -23.69 13.22
CA PHE A 230 -25.57 -23.84 12.61
C PHE A 230 -25.12 -25.29 12.45
N ILE A 231 -26.03 -26.25 12.63
CA ILE A 231 -25.73 -27.67 12.41
C ILE A 231 -25.22 -27.84 10.97
N TYR A 232 -23.99 -28.36 10.82
CA TYR A 232 -23.27 -28.56 9.56
C TYR A 232 -23.01 -27.29 8.71
N LYS A 233 -23.09 -26.09 9.30
CA LYS A 233 -22.74 -24.84 8.60
C LYS A 233 -21.25 -24.54 8.72
N SER A 234 -20.65 -24.01 7.66
CA SER A 234 -19.27 -23.52 7.70
C SER A 234 -19.18 -22.24 8.53
N MET A 235 -17.99 -21.94 9.05
CA MET A 235 -17.76 -20.71 9.81
C MET A 235 -18.10 -19.44 9.03
N ALA A 236 -17.91 -19.42 7.71
CA ALA A 236 -18.27 -18.28 6.87
C ALA A 236 -19.79 -18.02 6.89
N VAL A 237 -20.61 -19.08 6.84
CA VAL A 237 -22.07 -18.95 6.92
C VAL A 237 -22.51 -18.47 8.29
N VAL A 238 -21.90 -19.01 9.36
CA VAL A 238 -22.16 -18.55 10.73
C VAL A 238 -21.79 -17.07 10.86
N ALA A 239 -20.59 -16.68 10.42
CA ALA A 239 -20.13 -15.30 10.53
C ALA A 239 -20.99 -14.30 9.74
N SER A 240 -21.44 -14.68 8.54
CA SER A 240 -22.38 -13.88 7.74
C SER A 240 -23.72 -13.70 8.46
N HIS A 241 -24.24 -14.77 9.06
CA HIS A 241 -25.45 -14.70 9.87
C HIS A 241 -25.27 -13.79 11.11
N ILE A 242 -24.13 -13.88 11.81
CA ILE A 242 -23.84 -13.02 12.96
C ILE A 242 -23.68 -11.55 12.54
N SER A 243 -23.01 -11.28 11.40
CA SER A 243 -22.92 -9.93 10.82
C SER A 243 -24.30 -9.33 10.58
N HIS A 244 -25.25 -10.11 10.09
CA HIS A 244 -26.61 -9.65 9.85
C HIS A 244 -27.30 -9.16 11.14
N HIS A 245 -27.10 -9.87 12.24
CA HIS A 245 -27.58 -9.43 13.55
C HIS A 245 -26.89 -8.16 14.03
N ALA A 246 -25.56 -8.11 13.91
CA ALA A 246 -24.79 -6.93 14.27
C ALA A 246 -25.31 -5.70 13.50
N HIS A 247 -25.46 -5.78 12.18
CA HIS A 247 -25.94 -4.70 11.31
C HIS A 247 -27.41 -4.33 11.52
N ARG A 248 -28.29 -5.28 11.87
CA ARG A 248 -29.70 -4.97 12.14
C ARG A 248 -29.95 -4.40 13.53
N SER A 249 -28.99 -4.51 14.44
CA SER A 249 -29.09 -3.95 15.79
C SER A 249 -29.04 -2.42 15.75
N ARG A 250 -30.21 -1.77 15.69
CA ARG A 250 -30.35 -0.30 15.61
C ARG A 250 -29.76 0.44 16.82
N SER A 251 -29.67 -0.22 17.97
CA SER A 251 -29.13 0.35 19.20
C SER A 251 -27.70 -0.11 19.50
N TYR A 252 -27.06 -0.80 18.54
CA TYR A 252 -25.73 -1.42 18.73
C TYR A 252 -25.66 -2.26 20.02
N ARG A 253 -26.79 -2.89 20.36
CA ARG A 253 -26.91 -3.73 21.54
C ARG A 253 -26.64 -5.18 21.18
N CYS A 254 -25.84 -5.83 22.01
CA CYS A 254 -25.63 -7.26 21.99
C CYS A 254 -26.83 -7.96 22.62
N LEU A 255 -27.52 -8.80 21.85
CA LEU A 255 -28.62 -9.63 22.34
C LEU A 255 -28.23 -11.11 22.41
N TRP A 256 -26.92 -11.39 22.36
CA TRP A 256 -26.40 -12.75 22.45
C TRP A 256 -26.52 -13.27 23.89
N SER A 257 -27.29 -14.35 24.08
CA SER A 257 -27.49 -14.99 25.39
C SER A 257 -27.88 -14.02 26.52
N GLY A 258 -28.65 -12.98 26.18
CA GLY A 258 -29.07 -11.97 27.15
C GLY A 258 -27.96 -11.07 27.66
N CYS A 259 -26.91 -10.79 26.87
CA CYS A 259 -25.81 -9.90 27.26
C CYS A 259 -26.23 -8.44 27.48
N TRP A 260 -27.05 -7.87 26.60
CA TRP A 260 -27.54 -6.48 26.62
C TRP A 260 -26.49 -5.37 26.61
N ALA A 261 -25.20 -5.68 26.44
CA ALA A 261 -24.14 -4.69 26.30
C ALA A 261 -24.41 -3.74 25.12
N SER A 262 -24.17 -2.45 25.31
CA SER A 262 -24.34 -1.42 24.27
C SER A 262 -22.96 -0.96 23.79
N THR A 263 -22.79 -0.82 22.48
CA THR A 263 -21.54 -0.34 21.87
C THR A 263 -21.77 0.95 21.08
N ALA A 264 -20.69 1.61 20.64
CA ALA A 264 -20.80 2.87 19.91
C ALA A 264 -21.13 2.68 18.41
N SER A 265 -20.79 1.51 17.85
CA SER A 265 -21.00 1.20 16.44
C SER A 265 -21.24 -0.30 16.19
N HIS A 266 -21.64 -0.64 14.96
CA HIS A 266 -21.71 -2.04 14.50
C HIS A 266 -20.34 -2.74 14.51
N PHE A 267 -19.25 -2.01 14.25
CA PHE A 267 -17.89 -2.58 14.31
C PHE A 267 -17.51 -2.93 15.74
N ASP A 268 -17.82 -2.05 16.69
CA ASP A 268 -17.60 -2.31 18.11
C ASP A 268 -18.44 -3.49 18.61
N LEU A 269 -19.67 -3.63 18.09
CA LEU A 269 -20.53 -4.78 18.39
C LEU A 269 -19.92 -6.08 17.86
N SER A 270 -19.38 -6.08 16.64
CA SER A 270 -18.66 -7.22 16.07
C SER A 270 -17.43 -7.61 16.89
N VAL A 271 -16.64 -6.63 17.35
CA VAL A 271 -15.48 -6.86 18.24
C VAL A 271 -15.93 -7.38 19.60
N HIS A 272 -17.02 -6.84 20.15
CA HIS A 272 -17.63 -7.33 21.38
C HIS A 272 -18.07 -8.80 21.26
N LEU A 273 -18.75 -9.16 20.18
CA LEU A 273 -19.17 -10.55 19.92
C LEU A 273 -17.98 -11.50 19.86
N LEU A 274 -16.87 -11.10 19.22
CA LEU A 274 -15.65 -11.88 19.21
C LEU A 274 -15.06 -12.03 20.62
N ARG A 275 -14.87 -10.92 21.35
CA ARG A 275 -14.13 -10.92 22.62
C ARG A 275 -14.90 -11.51 23.79
N VAL A 276 -16.20 -11.25 23.86
CA VAL A 276 -17.05 -11.64 25.00
C VAL A 276 -17.74 -12.98 24.74
N HIS A 277 -18.12 -13.25 23.49
CA HIS A 277 -18.90 -14.44 23.14
C HIS A 277 -18.14 -15.45 22.27
N GLY A 278 -16.92 -15.15 21.83
CA GLY A 278 -16.17 -16.02 20.91
C GLY A 278 -16.84 -16.16 19.54
N MET A 279 -17.72 -15.22 19.17
CA MET A 279 -18.49 -15.27 17.94
C MET A 279 -17.90 -14.35 16.89
N PHE A 280 -17.59 -14.92 15.73
CA PHE A 280 -17.06 -14.16 14.60
C PHE A 280 -18.19 -13.54 13.80
N SER A 281 -18.00 -12.30 13.38
CA SER A 281 -18.71 -11.65 12.26
C SER A 281 -17.82 -11.70 11.02
N GLU A 282 -18.32 -11.36 9.83
CA GLU A 282 -17.50 -11.20 8.62
C GLU A 282 -16.32 -10.23 8.83
N TYR A 283 -16.51 -9.17 9.65
CA TYR A 283 -15.49 -8.17 9.94
C TYR A 283 -14.33 -8.72 10.79
N THR A 284 -14.65 -9.59 11.74
CA THR A 284 -13.68 -10.19 12.66
C THR A 284 -13.26 -11.59 12.24
N LEU A 285 -13.89 -12.15 11.21
CA LEU A 285 -13.56 -13.47 10.70
C LEU A 285 -12.26 -13.36 9.92
N ASP A 286 -11.36 -14.29 10.23
CA ASP A 286 -10.18 -14.53 9.44
C ASP A 286 -10.61 -15.08 8.07
N SER A 287 -11.00 -14.20 7.15
CA SER A 287 -11.51 -14.54 5.80
C SER A 287 -10.71 -13.89 4.68
N LYS A 288 -9.93 -12.86 4.99
CA LYS A 288 -9.16 -12.08 4.01
C LYS A 288 -7.68 -12.09 4.35
N ALA A 289 -6.86 -11.57 3.44
CA ALA A 289 -5.44 -11.37 3.66
C ALA A 289 -5.03 -9.97 3.15
N TYR A 290 -4.50 -9.18 4.08
CA TYR A 290 -3.96 -7.85 3.84
C TYR A 290 -2.47 -7.86 4.12
N TYR A 291 -1.71 -7.08 3.36
CA TYR A 291 -0.26 -6.97 3.55
C TYR A 291 0.09 -5.51 3.77
N CYS A 292 0.76 -5.21 4.90
CA CYS A 292 1.35 -3.89 5.11
C CYS A 292 2.74 -3.83 4.50
N TYR A 293 2.93 -2.99 3.50
CA TYR A 293 4.26 -2.76 2.92
C TYR A 293 5.24 -2.12 3.91
N GLU A 294 4.76 -1.24 4.79
CA GLU A 294 5.60 -0.50 5.75
C GLU A 294 6.11 -1.38 6.89
N CYS A 295 5.27 -2.26 7.43
CA CYS A 295 5.63 -3.20 8.50
C CYS A 295 6.11 -4.56 8.01
N ALA A 296 5.90 -4.86 6.72
CA ALA A 296 6.16 -6.15 6.10
C ALA A 296 5.40 -7.34 6.73
N GLU A 297 4.18 -7.09 7.23
CA GLU A 297 3.34 -8.05 7.96
C GLU A 297 2.02 -8.36 7.23
N TRP A 298 1.51 -9.58 7.45
CA TRP A 298 0.20 -10.01 6.95
C TRP A 298 -0.86 -9.93 8.05
N PHE A 299 -2.07 -9.49 7.68
CA PHE A 299 -3.24 -9.41 8.55
C PHE A 299 -4.38 -10.23 7.98
N GLU A 300 -5.12 -10.91 8.84
CA GLU A 300 -6.03 -11.99 8.44
C GLU A 300 -7.52 -11.61 8.53
N SER A 301 -7.86 -10.50 9.16
CA SER A 301 -9.25 -9.98 9.21
C SER A 301 -9.32 -8.49 8.89
N ASP A 302 -10.52 -8.01 8.56
CA ASP A 302 -10.77 -6.56 8.38
C ASP A 302 -10.51 -5.81 9.69
N PHE A 303 -10.89 -6.39 10.83
CA PHE A 303 -10.65 -5.83 12.15
C PHE A 303 -9.15 -5.65 12.46
N GLU A 304 -8.34 -6.70 12.26
CA GLU A 304 -6.89 -6.61 12.48
C GLU A 304 -6.25 -5.58 11.56
N TRP A 305 -6.67 -5.56 10.30
CA TRP A 305 -6.17 -4.60 9.30
C TRP A 305 -6.55 -3.17 9.65
N ASP A 306 -7.82 -2.88 9.98
CA ASP A 306 -8.26 -1.55 10.40
C ASP A 306 -7.52 -1.08 11.66
N THR A 307 -7.39 -1.96 12.66
CA THR A 307 -6.67 -1.64 13.90
C THR A 307 -5.20 -1.32 13.63
N HIS A 308 -4.59 -2.04 12.69
CA HIS A 308 -3.23 -1.79 12.25
C HIS A 308 -3.11 -0.46 11.48
N CYS A 309 -4.00 -0.21 10.51
CA CYS A 309 -4.07 1.03 9.75
C CYS A 309 -4.25 2.26 10.65
N GLU A 310 -5.04 2.17 11.71
CA GLU A 310 -5.27 3.29 12.64
C GLU A 310 -3.95 3.76 13.28
N LYS A 311 -3.05 2.83 13.63
CA LYS A 311 -1.73 3.19 14.16
C LYS A 311 -0.92 3.98 13.14
N HIS A 312 -0.95 3.59 11.87
CA HIS A 312 -0.26 4.33 10.82
C HIS A 312 -0.88 5.70 10.56
N VAL A 313 -2.20 5.81 10.58
CA VAL A 313 -2.92 7.08 10.39
C VAL A 313 -2.64 8.06 11.53
N GLN A 314 -2.56 7.58 12.77
CA GLN A 314 -2.21 8.38 13.93
C GLN A 314 -0.73 8.77 13.95
N ASP A 315 0.15 7.93 13.38
CA ASP A 315 1.60 8.15 13.35
C ASP A 315 2.11 8.75 12.02
N ILE A 316 1.25 9.43 11.26
CA ILE A 316 1.69 10.16 10.06
C ILE A 316 2.60 11.30 10.51
N LYS A 317 3.91 11.10 10.35
CA LYS A 317 4.97 12.05 10.75
C LYS A 317 5.55 12.82 9.58
N ASP A 318 5.41 12.30 8.37
CA ASP A 318 6.05 12.86 7.19
C ASP A 318 5.02 13.16 6.10
N MET A 319 5.48 13.92 5.12
CA MET A 319 4.68 14.38 3.99
C MET A 319 4.81 13.47 2.77
N PHE A 320 5.49 12.32 2.90
CA PHE A 320 5.78 11.44 1.79
C PHE A 320 4.62 10.47 1.57
N CYS A 321 4.04 10.49 0.38
CA CYS A 321 2.95 9.59 -0.02
C CYS A 321 3.33 8.74 -1.24
N GLY A 322 4.56 8.86 -1.73
CA GLY A 322 5.06 8.11 -2.88
C GLY A 322 5.26 6.62 -2.58
N ALA A 323 5.48 5.84 -3.63
CA ALA A 323 5.93 4.46 -3.48
C ALA A 323 7.46 4.42 -3.56
N VAL A 324 8.06 3.56 -2.73
CA VAL A 324 9.48 3.23 -2.81
C VAL A 324 9.60 1.82 -3.37
N LYS A 325 10.37 1.69 -4.47
CA LYS A 325 10.71 0.40 -5.07
C LYS A 325 12.21 0.16 -4.98
N ARG A 326 12.60 -1.07 -4.67
CA ARG A 326 13.98 -1.53 -4.64
C ARG A 326 14.09 -2.86 -5.35
N HIS A 327 14.95 -2.94 -6.39
CA HIS A 327 15.13 -4.15 -7.20
C HIS A 327 13.80 -4.75 -7.71
N GLY A 328 12.85 -3.89 -8.10
CA GLY A 328 11.52 -4.28 -8.58
C GLY A 328 10.49 -4.58 -7.47
N VAL A 329 10.87 -4.47 -6.20
CA VAL A 329 10.02 -4.78 -5.04
C VAL A 329 9.50 -3.50 -4.43
N THR A 330 8.20 -3.41 -4.18
CA THR A 330 7.63 -2.30 -3.42
C THR A 330 7.97 -2.48 -1.95
N THR A 331 8.88 -1.66 -1.43
CA THR A 331 9.18 -1.60 0.01
C THR A 331 8.23 -0.67 0.76
N THR A 332 7.65 0.28 0.04
CA THR A 332 6.65 1.21 0.59
C THR A 332 5.64 1.47 -0.50
N ALA A 333 4.38 1.16 -0.24
CA ALA A 333 3.30 1.48 -1.17
C ALA A 333 2.98 2.97 -1.11
N ALA A 334 2.53 3.53 -2.23
CA ALA A 334 2.03 4.90 -2.24
C ALA A 334 0.71 4.98 -1.48
N LEU A 335 0.42 6.15 -0.95
CA LEU A 335 -0.82 6.47 -0.26
C LEU A 335 -1.52 7.59 -1.03
N CYS A 336 -2.85 7.57 -1.02
CA CYS A 336 -3.65 8.64 -1.64
C CYS A 336 -3.81 9.80 -0.66
N PRO A 337 -3.32 11.02 -0.95
CA PRO A 337 -3.48 12.17 -0.08
C PRO A 337 -4.94 12.49 0.27
N PHE A 338 -5.87 12.28 -0.68
CA PHE A 338 -7.31 12.43 -0.46
C PHE A 338 -7.86 11.44 0.57
N CYS A 339 -7.52 10.15 0.44
CA CYS A 339 -7.98 9.14 1.39
C CYS A 339 -7.44 9.43 2.80
N LEU A 340 -6.18 9.85 2.92
CA LEU A 340 -5.58 10.16 4.21
C LEU A 340 -6.31 11.30 4.96
N GLY A 341 -6.69 12.36 4.23
CA GLY A 341 -7.39 13.50 4.80
C GLY A 341 -8.91 13.34 4.97
N THR A 342 -9.53 12.40 4.25
CA THR A 342 -10.97 12.19 4.32
C THR A 342 -11.34 11.42 5.59
N PRO A 343 -12.39 11.81 6.33
CA PRO A 343 -12.90 10.99 7.43
C PRO A 343 -13.42 9.64 6.89
N GLY A 344 -13.13 8.56 7.59
CA GLY A 344 -13.51 7.21 7.15
C GLY A 344 -12.86 6.13 8.00
N SER A 345 -13.05 4.87 7.62
CA SER A 345 -12.38 3.76 8.29
C SER A 345 -10.86 3.88 8.14
N PRO A 346 -10.08 3.38 9.10
CA PRO A 346 -8.62 3.49 9.04
C PRO A 346 -8.04 2.81 7.79
N SER A 347 -8.56 1.64 7.39
CA SER A 347 -8.14 0.97 6.14
C SER A 347 -8.49 1.74 4.87
N HIS A 348 -9.60 2.50 4.87
CA HIS A 348 -9.94 3.37 3.74
C HIS A 348 -8.95 4.53 3.65
N ARG A 349 -8.64 5.14 4.80
CA ARG A 349 -7.72 6.28 4.89
C ARG A 349 -6.29 5.89 4.52
N TYR A 350 -5.82 4.77 5.07
CA TYR A 350 -4.49 4.21 4.84
C TYR A 350 -4.47 3.18 3.70
N ARG A 351 -5.16 3.48 2.60
CA ARG A 351 -5.18 2.60 1.43
C ARG A 351 -3.84 2.61 0.72
N GLN A 352 -3.23 1.43 0.59
CA GLN A 352 -1.92 1.23 -0.01
C GLN A 352 -2.01 0.94 -1.52
N PHE A 353 -1.18 1.62 -2.31
CA PHE A 353 -1.05 1.49 -3.76
C PHE A 353 0.38 1.07 -4.12
N PRO A 354 0.67 -0.23 -4.24
CA PRO A 354 2.02 -0.70 -4.57
C PRO A 354 2.50 -0.26 -5.96
N GLU A 355 1.57 0.10 -6.83
CA GLU A 355 1.80 0.64 -8.17
C GLU A 355 1.33 2.10 -8.24
N ALA A 356 2.13 3.01 -7.66
CA ALA A 356 1.82 4.45 -7.61
C ALA A 356 1.51 5.08 -8.99
N GLY A 357 2.08 4.54 -10.08
CA GLY A 357 1.95 5.11 -11.42
C GLY A 357 0.52 5.09 -11.96
N MET A 358 -0.06 3.90 -12.16
CA MET A 358 -1.37 3.74 -12.79
C MET A 358 -2.49 3.61 -11.74
N SER A 359 -2.37 2.66 -10.80
CA SER A 359 -3.46 2.35 -9.88
C SER A 359 -3.86 3.52 -8.97
N LEU A 360 -2.87 4.28 -8.46
CA LEU A 360 -3.15 5.46 -7.64
C LEU A 360 -3.67 6.63 -8.47
N LYS A 361 -3.11 6.85 -9.67
CA LYS A 361 -3.58 7.90 -10.59
C LYS A 361 -5.03 7.68 -10.99
N ASP A 362 -5.38 6.45 -11.38
CA ASP A 362 -6.74 6.07 -11.75
C ASP A 362 -7.70 6.20 -10.56
N HIS A 363 -7.25 5.82 -9.37
CA HIS A 363 -8.03 6.02 -8.15
C HIS A 363 -8.32 7.51 -7.91
N ILE A 364 -7.31 8.39 -7.99
CA ILE A 364 -7.47 9.84 -7.82
C ILE A 364 -8.44 10.41 -8.87
N ASN A 365 -8.24 10.06 -10.14
CA ASN A 365 -9.08 10.52 -11.25
C ASN A 365 -10.55 10.11 -11.09
N ASN A 366 -10.80 8.86 -10.69
CA ASN A 366 -12.15 8.30 -10.67
C ASN A 366 -12.92 8.67 -9.40
N HIS A 367 -12.25 8.77 -8.26
CA HIS A 367 -12.92 8.96 -6.97
C HIS A 367 -12.88 10.39 -6.43
N HIS A 368 -11.83 11.16 -6.74
CA HIS A 368 -11.61 12.44 -6.05
C HIS A 368 -11.79 13.62 -6.98
N LEU A 369 -11.12 13.64 -8.14
CA LEU A 369 -11.07 14.83 -9.01
C LEU A 369 -12.43 15.29 -9.55
N ARG A 370 -13.43 14.40 -9.60
CA ARG A 370 -14.79 14.75 -10.06
C ARG A 370 -15.56 15.67 -9.10
N TYR A 371 -15.11 15.79 -7.86
CA TYR A 371 -15.84 16.46 -6.78
C TYR A 371 -15.12 17.70 -6.24
N ILE A 372 -14.05 18.12 -6.90
CA ILE A 372 -13.21 19.22 -6.41
C ILE A 372 -13.68 20.53 -7.03
N CYS A 373 -13.87 21.55 -6.20
CA CYS A 373 -14.07 22.93 -6.61
C CYS A 373 -12.77 23.71 -6.41
N GLU A 374 -12.30 24.41 -7.44
CA GLU A 374 -11.03 25.14 -7.41
C GLU A 374 -11.17 26.58 -6.89
N PRO A 375 -10.16 27.14 -6.21
CA PRO A 375 -8.95 26.47 -5.65
C PRO A 375 -9.30 25.64 -4.41
N PHE A 376 -8.45 24.66 -4.07
CA PHE A 376 -8.68 23.83 -2.89
C PHE A 376 -7.38 23.54 -2.13
N PRO A 377 -7.43 23.40 -0.80
CA PRO A 377 -6.26 23.03 -0.01
C PRO A 377 -5.82 21.60 -0.36
N CYS A 378 -4.52 21.34 -0.29
CA CYS A 378 -4.02 19.98 -0.42
C CYS A 378 -4.72 19.08 0.61
N PRO A 379 -5.26 17.92 0.19
CA PRO A 379 -6.05 17.07 1.07
C PRO A 379 -5.21 16.28 2.07
N HIS A 380 -3.88 16.33 1.97
CA HIS A 380 -3.01 15.64 2.94
C HIS A 380 -3.08 16.33 4.31
N PRO A 381 -3.25 15.59 5.43
CA PRO A 381 -3.50 16.18 6.75
C PRO A 381 -2.38 17.09 7.29
N LEU A 382 -1.15 16.94 6.78
CA LEU A 382 0.00 17.76 7.16
C LEU A 382 0.37 18.84 6.11
N CYS A 383 -0.37 18.93 5.01
CA CYS A 383 -0.11 19.92 3.96
C CYS A 383 -1.05 21.12 4.11
N GLN A 384 -0.49 22.33 3.96
CA GLN A 384 -1.26 23.58 4.01
C GLN A 384 -1.21 24.34 2.68
N GLU A 385 -0.59 23.77 1.64
CA GLU A 385 -0.49 24.41 0.34
C GLU A 385 -1.83 24.35 -0.41
N GLU A 386 -2.18 25.43 -1.08
CA GLU A 386 -3.34 25.48 -1.98
C GLU A 386 -2.97 25.01 -3.39
N ILE A 387 -3.84 24.21 -3.98
CA ILE A 387 -3.66 23.68 -5.33
C ILE A 387 -4.58 24.42 -6.30
N LYS A 388 -3.99 24.89 -7.41
CA LYS A 388 -4.69 25.57 -8.50
C LYS A 388 -4.81 24.64 -9.68
N GLY A 389 -6.03 24.35 -10.12
CA GLY A 389 -6.21 23.46 -11.26
C GLY A 389 -6.12 21.98 -10.92
N VAL A 390 -6.87 21.16 -11.65
CA VAL A 390 -6.67 19.71 -11.70
C VAL A 390 -5.23 19.33 -12.09
N ASP A 391 -4.64 20.04 -13.06
CA ASP A 391 -3.25 19.79 -13.49
C ASP A 391 -2.24 20.07 -12.36
N GLY A 392 -2.54 21.07 -11.53
CA GLY A 392 -1.73 21.40 -10.35
C GLY A 392 -1.70 20.29 -9.30
N VAL A 393 -2.70 19.41 -9.26
CA VAL A 393 -2.78 18.31 -8.28
C VAL A 393 -1.63 17.33 -8.46
N PHE A 394 -1.42 16.85 -9.69
CA PHE A 394 -0.39 15.87 -9.95
C PHE A 394 1.02 16.47 -9.83
N GLN A 395 1.18 17.73 -10.24
CA GLN A 395 2.43 18.44 -10.04
C GLN A 395 2.75 18.59 -8.55
N HIS A 396 1.81 19.12 -7.76
CA HIS A 396 1.94 19.27 -6.32
C HIS A 396 2.21 17.92 -5.61
N PHE A 397 1.50 16.85 -5.98
CA PHE A 397 1.74 15.52 -5.42
C PHE A 397 3.11 14.95 -5.79
N THR A 398 3.64 15.28 -6.97
CA THR A 398 4.99 14.86 -7.36
C THR A 398 6.04 15.62 -6.58
N GLU A 399 5.94 16.95 -6.52
CA GLU A 399 6.94 17.84 -5.93
C GLU A 399 6.91 17.81 -4.39
N THR A 400 5.71 17.87 -3.80
CA THR A 400 5.51 18.02 -2.36
C THR A 400 5.40 16.65 -1.67
N HIS A 401 4.76 15.66 -2.32
CA HIS A 401 4.48 14.35 -1.71
C HIS A 401 5.32 13.19 -2.25
N GLY A 402 6.17 13.44 -3.26
CA GLY A 402 7.05 12.42 -3.84
C GLY A 402 6.32 11.33 -4.62
N ILE A 403 5.09 11.58 -5.07
CA ILE A 403 4.32 10.61 -5.84
C ILE A 403 4.72 10.70 -7.32
N LEU A 404 5.39 9.66 -7.82
CA LEU A 404 5.84 9.62 -9.21
C LEU A 404 4.75 9.04 -10.13
N PHE A 405 4.14 9.91 -10.95
CA PHE A 405 3.17 9.51 -11.98
C PHE A 405 3.84 9.44 -13.36
N GLY A 406 3.92 8.26 -13.98
CA GLY A 406 4.25 8.14 -15.41
C GLY A 406 5.73 8.10 -15.80
N VAL A 407 6.64 7.92 -14.85
CA VAL A 407 7.99 7.44 -15.16
C VAL A 407 7.98 5.95 -14.89
N GLN A 408 7.85 5.12 -15.93
CA GLN A 408 8.45 3.78 -15.84
C GLN A 408 9.88 4.06 -15.41
N GLN A 409 10.26 3.65 -14.21
CA GLN A 409 11.66 3.68 -13.80
C GLN A 409 12.37 2.81 -14.85
N GLU A 410 12.94 3.45 -15.88
CA GLU A 410 13.91 2.83 -16.76
C GLU A 410 14.98 2.37 -15.79
N GLU A 411 14.96 1.07 -15.55
CA GLU A 411 15.80 0.38 -14.62
C GLU A 411 17.26 0.79 -14.87
N ASP A 412 18.03 0.88 -13.80
CA ASP A 412 19.49 0.81 -13.83
C ASP A 412 19.95 -0.59 -14.33
N THR A 413 19.42 -1.07 -15.47
CA THR A 413 19.81 -2.33 -16.14
C THR A 413 21.14 -2.20 -16.89
N GLN A 414 21.88 -1.12 -16.69
CA GLN A 414 23.24 -0.95 -17.21
C GLN A 414 24.25 -0.81 -16.06
N MET A 415 24.48 -1.90 -15.34
CA MET A 415 25.79 -2.22 -14.77
C MET A 415 26.02 -3.72 -14.80
#